data_AF-A0A3A5JJ04-F1
#
_entry.id   AF-A0A3A5JJ04-F1
#
_cell.length_a   1.000
_cell.length_b   1.000
_cell.length_c   1.000
_cell.angle_alpha   90.00
_cell.angle_beta   90.00
_cell.angle_gamma   90.00
#
_symmetry.space_group_name_H-M   'P 1'
#
loop_
_entity.id
_entity.type
_entity.pdbx_description
1 polymer ?
#
loop_
_entity_poly.entity_id
_entity_poly.type
_entity_poly.pdbx_seq_one_letter_code
_entity_poly.pdbx_strand_id
1 'polypeptide(L)'
;AERWQAYVSRLGTQPGIIVAEQKVRDGQFYIVGLRDPLAADPQALLSGTQVDPARVHSQWQFYQSLEPEFVLKRLMASLTPPKSVRLSIVEDRIVAEGEAPDTWIDRARAAARQLSAGGPEFDISRVRDVSPEEREAERWQAYVSRLGTQPGIIVAEQKVRDGQFYIVGLRD
;
A
#
# COMPACT_ATOMS: atom_id res chain seq x y z
N ALA A 1 5.98 39.41 0.35
CA ALA A 1 4.75 38.76 -0.15
C ALA A 1 5.06 37.57 -1.06
N GLU A 2 6.00 37.69 -2.00
CA GLU A 2 6.34 36.64 -2.98
C GLU A 2 6.72 35.28 -2.38
N ARG A 3 7.58 35.25 -1.36
CA ARG A 3 7.99 33.99 -0.68
C ARG A 3 6.80 33.23 -0.08
N TRP A 4 5.85 33.97 0.50
CA TRP A 4 4.63 33.40 1.06
C TRP A 4 3.73 32.85 -0.04
N GLN A 5 3.54 33.61 -1.13
CA GLN A 5 2.78 33.12 -2.27
C GLN A 5 3.43 31.89 -2.91
N ALA A 6 4.76 31.83 -3.00
CA ALA A 6 5.46 30.63 -3.50
C ALA A 6 5.21 29.40 -2.62
N TYR A 7 5.16 29.56 -1.29
CA TYR A 7 4.78 28.49 -0.38
C TYR A 7 3.31 28.06 -0.57
N VAL A 8 2.38 29.01 -0.66
CA VAL A 8 0.95 28.72 -0.91
C VAL A 8 0.75 28.01 -2.26
N SER A 9 1.44 28.46 -3.31
CA SER A 9 1.44 27.78 -4.61
C SER A 9 2.01 26.37 -4.51
N ARG A 10 3.11 26.17 -3.77
CA ARG A 10 3.68 24.84 -3.53
C ARG A 10 2.67 23.92 -2.85
N LEU A 11 1.94 24.39 -1.83
CA LEU A 11 0.88 23.62 -1.19
C LEU A 11 -0.23 23.24 -2.18
N GLY A 12 -0.67 24.18 -3.02
CA GLY A 12 -1.70 23.92 -4.03
C GLY A 12 -1.29 22.94 -5.13
N THR A 13 0.00 22.63 -5.27
CA THR A 13 0.48 21.58 -6.19
C THR A 13 0.61 20.20 -5.54
N GLN A 14 0.41 20.09 -4.23
CA GLN A 14 0.49 18.82 -3.54
C GLN A 14 -0.85 18.08 -3.63
N PRO A 15 -0.84 16.81 -4.07
CA PRO A 15 -2.03 15.98 -3.98
C PRO A 15 -2.55 15.90 -2.54
N GLY A 16 -3.87 15.86 -2.39
CA GLY A 16 -4.51 15.75 -1.08
C GLY A 16 -4.42 17.01 -0.22
N ILE A 17 -3.90 18.14 -0.71
CA ILE A 17 -3.92 19.43 0.00
C ILE A 17 -4.78 20.43 -0.78
N ILE A 18 -5.79 21.00 -0.12
CA ILE A 18 -6.63 22.05 -0.67
C ILE A 18 -6.48 23.28 0.23
N VAL A 19 -5.92 24.35 -0.30
CA VAL A 19 -5.89 25.64 0.39
C VAL A 19 -7.24 26.32 0.19
N ALA A 20 -8.01 26.48 1.26
CA ALA A 20 -9.32 27.13 1.20
C ALA A 20 -9.18 28.65 1.41
N GLU A 21 -8.32 29.06 2.33
CA GLU A 21 -8.12 30.46 2.66
C GLU A 21 -6.66 30.73 3.06
N GLN A 22 -6.16 31.91 2.69
CA GLN A 22 -4.88 32.43 3.17
C GLN A 22 -5.00 33.91 3.51
N LYS A 23 -4.40 34.32 4.62
CA LYS A 23 -4.39 35.69 5.12
C LYS A 23 -3.00 36.09 5.58
N VAL A 24 -2.64 37.35 5.34
CA VAL A 24 -1.44 37.98 5.91
C VAL A 24 -1.90 39.11 6.82
N ARG A 25 -1.53 39.06 8.10
CA ARG A 25 -1.92 40.07 9.09
C ARG A 25 -0.81 40.28 10.10
N ASP A 26 -0.44 41.53 10.36
CA ASP A 26 0.56 41.90 11.37
C ASP A 26 1.89 41.14 11.24
N GLY A 27 2.30 40.88 9.99
CA GLY A 27 3.50 40.09 9.67
C GLY A 27 3.36 38.58 9.89
N GLN A 28 2.20 38.08 10.32
CA GLN A 28 1.89 36.66 10.46
C GLN A 28 1.20 36.13 9.20
N PHE A 29 1.36 34.83 8.95
CA PHE A 29 0.76 34.12 7.84
C PHE A 29 -0.24 33.10 8.38
N TYR A 30 -1.47 33.15 7.89
CA TYR A 30 -2.54 32.24 8.27
C TYR A 30 -2.99 31.45 7.06
N ILE A 31 -3.15 30.15 7.22
CA ILE A 31 -3.68 29.27 6.19
C ILE A 31 -4.71 28.32 6.76
N VAL A 32 -5.82 28.17 6.05
CA VAL A 32 -6.89 27.24 6.38
C VAL A 32 -7.16 26.39 5.15
N GLY A 33 -7.40 25.10 5.35
CA GLY A 33 -7.66 24.22 4.23
C GLY A 33 -8.03 22.80 4.63
N LEU A 34 -8.12 21.96 3.61
CA LEU A 34 -8.38 20.54 3.75
C LEU A 34 -7.09 19.76 3.46
N ARG A 35 -6.86 18.68 4.20
CA ARG A 35 -5.70 17.81 4.01
C ARG A 35 -6.08 16.33 4.12
N ASP A 36 -5.62 15.51 3.19
CA ASP A 36 -5.60 14.05 3.37
C ASP A 36 -4.52 13.69 4.41
N PRO A 37 -4.82 12.86 5.44
CA PRO A 37 -3.84 12.46 6.45
C PRO A 37 -2.56 11.82 5.89
N LEU A 38 -2.61 11.25 4.69
CA LEU A 38 -1.47 10.64 4.00
C LEU A 38 -0.78 11.59 3.01
N ALA A 39 -1.24 12.84 2.92
CA ALA A 39 -0.60 13.87 2.10
C ALA A 39 0.67 14.40 2.77
N ALA A 40 1.51 15.06 1.96
CA ALA A 40 2.71 15.73 2.42
C ALA A 40 2.43 16.66 3.61
N ASP A 41 3.39 16.79 4.52
CA ASP A 41 3.25 17.68 5.66
C ASP A 41 3.47 19.15 5.28
N PRO A 42 2.46 20.05 5.40
CA PRO A 42 2.61 21.46 5.07
C PRO A 42 3.81 22.13 5.74
N GLN A 43 4.11 21.75 6.99
CA GLN A 43 5.26 22.30 7.71
C GLN A 43 6.59 21.91 7.05
N ALA A 44 6.74 20.67 6.60
CA ALA A 44 7.93 20.21 5.88
C ALA A 44 8.11 20.95 4.53
N LEU A 45 7.01 21.41 3.92
CA LEU A 45 7.03 22.12 2.64
C LEU A 45 7.50 23.58 2.77
N LEU A 46 7.59 24.12 3.98
CA LEU A 46 8.22 25.41 4.27
C LEU A 46 9.75 25.34 4.08
N SER A 47 10.36 24.17 4.20
CA SER A 47 11.80 24.03 3.99
C SER A 47 12.20 24.46 2.57
N GLY A 48 13.31 25.19 2.47
CA GLY A 48 13.76 25.81 1.22
C GLY A 48 12.92 27.01 0.78
N THR A 49 11.86 27.37 1.50
CA THR A 49 11.25 28.70 1.42
C THR A 49 11.97 29.61 2.42
N GLN A 50 12.16 30.88 2.06
CA GLN A 50 12.69 31.89 2.99
C GLN A 50 11.57 32.45 3.91
N VAL A 51 10.53 31.66 4.16
CA VAL A 51 9.43 31.96 5.09
C VAL A 51 9.82 31.39 6.45
N ASP A 52 9.78 32.23 7.47
CA ASP A 52 10.01 31.80 8.85
C ASP A 52 8.84 30.93 9.34
N PRO A 53 9.08 29.65 9.68
CA PRO A 53 8.02 28.74 10.10
C PRO A 53 7.30 29.18 11.38
N ALA A 54 7.96 29.95 12.26
CA ALA A 54 7.34 30.46 13.49
C ALA A 54 6.24 31.51 13.22
N ARG A 55 6.21 32.08 12.02
CA ARG A 55 5.21 33.07 11.59
C ARG A 55 4.03 32.45 10.85
N VAL A 56 4.01 31.14 10.67
CA VAL A 56 2.99 30.42 9.91
C VAL A 56 2.05 29.69 10.86
N HIS A 57 0.77 30.01 10.77
CA HIS A 57 -0.31 29.42 11.54
C HIS A 57 -1.22 28.67 10.59
N SER A 58 -1.31 27.36 10.73
CA SER A 58 -2.09 26.51 9.83
C SER A 58 -3.20 25.75 10.54
N GLN A 59 -4.40 25.76 9.96
CA GLN A 59 -5.51 24.94 10.40
C GLN A 59 -5.95 24.03 9.24
N TRP A 60 -5.83 22.72 9.45
CA TRP A 60 -6.19 21.73 8.46
C TRP A 60 -7.32 20.86 8.98
N GLN A 61 -8.44 20.89 8.27
CA GLN A 61 -9.47 19.88 8.47
C GLN A 61 -9.14 18.66 7.63
N PHE A 62 -9.19 17.47 8.25
CA PHE A 62 -8.93 16.26 7.50
C PHE A 62 -10.12 15.85 6.66
N TYR A 63 -9.82 15.46 5.43
CA TYR A 63 -10.72 14.77 4.52
C TYR A 63 -9.98 13.56 3.95
N GLN A 64 -10.68 12.64 3.31
CA GLN A 64 -10.03 11.56 2.56
C GLN A 64 -10.18 11.86 1.08
N SER A 65 -9.05 12.09 0.40
CA SER A 65 -9.07 12.21 -1.06
C SER A 65 -9.33 10.83 -1.66
N LEU A 66 -10.31 10.74 -2.56
CA LEU A 66 -10.59 9.51 -3.30
C LEU A 66 -9.72 9.39 -4.56
N GLU A 67 -8.73 10.27 -4.75
CA GLU A 67 -7.73 10.10 -5.80
C GLU A 67 -7.02 8.74 -5.66
N PRO A 68 -6.76 8.03 -6.78
CA PRO A 68 -6.24 6.67 -6.75
C PRO A 68 -4.99 6.48 -5.91
N GLU A 69 -4.09 7.47 -5.84
CA GLU A 69 -2.87 7.39 -5.04
C GLU A 69 -3.12 7.32 -3.52
N PHE A 70 -4.13 8.02 -3.02
CA PHE A 70 -4.46 8.01 -1.59
C PHE A 70 -5.24 6.77 -1.21
N VAL A 71 -6.13 6.33 -2.10
CA VAL A 71 -6.84 5.07 -1.94
C VAL A 71 -5.85 3.90 -1.98
N LEU A 72 -4.89 3.89 -2.90
CA LEU A 72 -3.81 2.89 -2.97
C LEU A 72 -3.01 2.85 -1.66
N LYS A 73 -2.55 4.01 -1.15
CA LYS A 73 -1.81 4.08 0.13
C LYS A 73 -2.63 3.49 1.28
N ARG A 74 -3.93 3.80 1.35
CA ARG A 74 -4.83 3.23 2.37
C ARG A 74 -5.04 1.73 2.21
N LEU A 75 -5.24 1.24 0.98
CA LEU A 75 -5.38 -0.19 0.71
C LEU A 75 -4.10 -0.96 1.09
N MET A 76 -2.92 -0.42 0.78
CA MET A 76 -1.65 -1.01 1.21
C MET A 76 -1.56 -1.12 2.74
N ALA A 77 -1.96 -0.08 3.47
CA ALA A 77 -1.92 -0.06 4.92
C ALA A 77 -2.99 -0.96 5.56
N SER A 78 -4.21 -1.00 5.03
CA SER A 78 -5.34 -1.73 5.63
C SER A 78 -5.37 -3.22 5.26
N LEU A 79 -5.03 -3.56 4.02
CA LEU A 79 -5.07 -4.93 3.54
C LEU A 79 -3.77 -5.69 3.81
N THR A 80 -2.66 -4.97 4.02
CA THR A 80 -1.32 -5.55 4.23
C THR A 80 -1.04 -6.68 3.21
N PRO A 81 -1.01 -6.35 1.91
CA PRO A 81 -0.91 -7.34 0.84
C PRO A 81 0.28 -8.29 1.04
N PRO A 82 0.13 -9.60 0.77
CA PRO A 82 1.25 -10.54 0.73
C PRO A 82 2.32 -10.05 -0.24
N LYS A 83 3.58 -10.45 -0.03
CA LYS A 83 4.70 -10.08 -0.92
C LYS A 83 4.49 -10.50 -2.38
N SER A 84 3.66 -11.50 -2.62
CA SER A 84 3.27 -11.98 -3.95
C SER A 84 2.13 -11.21 -4.60
N VAL A 85 1.49 -10.27 -3.89
CA VAL A 85 0.47 -9.39 -4.44
C VAL A 85 1.06 -8.00 -4.69
N ARG A 86 0.89 -7.50 -5.90
CA ARG A 86 1.17 -6.11 -6.25
C ARG A 86 -0.13 -5.35 -6.40
N LEU A 87 -0.18 -4.17 -5.80
CA LEU A 87 -1.23 -3.18 -6.05
C LEU A 87 -0.62 -2.08 -6.92
N SER A 88 -1.33 -1.68 -7.98
CA SER A 88 -0.89 -0.63 -8.89
C SER A 88 -2.07 0.20 -9.38
N ILE A 89 -1.80 1.43 -9.80
CA ILE A 89 -2.78 2.29 -10.47
C ILE A 89 -2.64 2.10 -11.97
N VAL A 90 -3.74 1.78 -12.63
CA VAL A 90 -3.84 1.65 -14.08
C VAL A 90 -4.97 2.57 -14.51
N GLU A 91 -4.64 3.67 -15.18
CA GLU A 91 -5.60 4.75 -15.46
C GLU A 91 -6.21 5.26 -14.13
N ASP A 92 -7.53 5.19 -13.96
CA ASP A 92 -8.23 5.62 -12.75
C ASP A 92 -8.66 4.47 -11.82
N ARG A 93 -8.19 3.24 -12.08
CA ARG A 93 -8.49 2.07 -11.25
C ARG A 93 -7.26 1.55 -10.51
N ILE A 94 -7.50 0.86 -9.40
CA ILE A 94 -6.49 0.15 -8.64
C ILE A 94 -6.58 -1.33 -9.00
N VAL A 95 -5.48 -1.92 -9.48
CA VAL A 95 -5.41 -3.32 -9.86
C VAL A 95 -4.55 -4.08 -8.86
N ALA A 96 -5.10 -5.14 -8.27
CA ALA A 96 -4.35 -6.15 -7.54
C ALA A 96 -4.02 -7.33 -8.46
N GLU A 97 -2.77 -7.74 -8.47
CA GLU A 97 -2.29 -8.87 -9.25
C GLU A 97 -1.36 -9.76 -8.42
N GLY A 98 -1.39 -11.06 -8.68
CA GLY A 98 -0.49 -12.04 -8.07
C GLY A 98 -1.25 -13.09 -7.27
N GLU A 99 -0.69 -13.48 -6.14
CA GLU A 99 -1.14 -14.66 -5.39
C GLU A 99 -1.40 -14.35 -3.93
N ALA A 100 -2.56 -14.76 -3.42
CA ALA A 100 -2.95 -14.51 -2.04
C ALA A 100 -3.78 -15.66 -1.46
N PRO A 101 -3.78 -15.84 -0.13
CA PRO A 101 -4.72 -16.73 0.51
C PRO A 101 -6.15 -16.17 0.43
N ASP A 102 -7.14 -17.06 0.38
CA ASP A 102 -8.57 -16.71 0.34
C ASP A 102 -8.98 -15.67 1.41
N THR A 103 -8.43 -15.77 2.63
CA THR A 103 -8.69 -14.79 3.71
C THR A 103 -8.26 -13.36 3.38
N TRP A 104 -7.23 -13.17 2.55
CA TRP A 104 -6.85 -11.85 2.05
C TRP A 104 -7.76 -11.44 0.89
N ILE A 105 -8.07 -12.37 -0.02
CA ILE A 105 -8.94 -12.12 -1.18
C ILE A 105 -10.33 -11.65 -0.72
N ASP A 106 -10.88 -12.24 0.33
CA ASP A 106 -12.17 -11.83 0.88
C ASP A 106 -12.16 -10.43 1.50
N ARG A 107 -11.08 -10.07 2.19
CA ARG A 107 -10.90 -8.69 2.68
C ARG A 107 -10.77 -7.72 1.51
N ALA A 108 -10.04 -8.09 0.46
CA ALA A 108 -9.89 -7.28 -0.75
C ALA A 108 -11.24 -7.11 -1.49
N ARG A 109 -12.04 -8.17 -1.61
CA ARG A 109 -13.42 -8.13 -2.14
C ARG A 109 -14.32 -7.19 -1.33
N ALA A 110 -14.22 -7.22 0.00
CA ALA A 110 -14.98 -6.34 0.86
C ALA A 110 -14.59 -4.87 0.66
N ALA A 111 -13.28 -4.57 0.58
CA ALA A 111 -12.79 -3.23 0.27
C ALA A 111 -13.25 -2.74 -1.11
N ALA A 112 -13.22 -3.62 -2.13
CA ALA A 112 -13.69 -3.27 -3.47
C ALA A 112 -15.18 -2.87 -3.50
N ARG A 113 -16.03 -3.60 -2.76
CA ARG A 113 -17.45 -3.24 -2.60
C ARG A 113 -17.62 -1.88 -1.92
N GLN A 114 -16.82 -1.57 -0.89
CA GLN A 114 -16.89 -0.27 -0.23
C GLN A 114 -16.51 0.87 -1.19
N LEU A 115 -15.47 0.66 -2.00
CA LEU A 115 -15.00 1.67 -2.97
C LEU A 115 -15.97 1.88 -4.13
N SER A 116 -16.78 0.88 -4.51
CA SER A 116 -17.80 1.06 -5.56
C SER A 116 -18.84 2.15 -5.25
N ALA A 117 -18.95 2.58 -3.99
CA ALA A 117 -19.80 3.70 -3.57
C ALA A 117 -19.16 5.08 -3.78
N GLY A 118 -18.47 5.29 -4.92
CA GLY A 118 -17.95 6.60 -5.33
C GLY A 118 -16.43 6.79 -5.24
N GLY A 119 -15.67 5.74 -4.94
CA GLY A 119 -14.22 5.70 -5.07
C GLY A 119 -13.74 5.07 -6.40
N PRO A 120 -12.42 4.99 -6.61
CA PRO A 120 -11.86 4.31 -7.77
C PRO A 120 -12.17 2.81 -7.71
N GLU A 121 -12.36 2.20 -8.87
CA GLU A 121 -12.54 0.76 -8.97
C GLU A 121 -11.31 0.04 -8.38
N PHE A 122 -11.56 -0.97 -7.55
CA PHE A 122 -10.53 -1.86 -7.04
C PHE A 122 -10.69 -3.25 -7.66
N ASP A 123 -9.97 -3.46 -8.77
CA ASP A 123 -9.96 -4.69 -9.55
C ASP A 123 -9.01 -5.71 -8.91
N ILE A 124 -9.58 -6.81 -8.46
CA ILE A 124 -8.84 -7.94 -7.86
C ILE A 124 -8.89 -9.20 -8.73
N SER A 125 -9.42 -9.11 -9.95
CA SER A 125 -9.65 -10.25 -10.84
C SER A 125 -8.37 -10.99 -11.23
N ARG A 126 -7.21 -10.33 -11.09
CA ARG A 126 -5.88 -10.88 -11.39
C ARG A 126 -5.18 -11.47 -10.16
N VAL A 127 -5.88 -11.59 -9.04
CA VAL A 127 -5.37 -12.28 -7.85
C VAL A 127 -5.81 -13.74 -7.89
N ARG A 128 -4.84 -14.64 -7.99
CA ARG A 128 -5.04 -16.09 -7.88
C ARG A 128 -5.10 -16.48 -6.41
N ASP A 129 -6.12 -17.26 -6.06
CA ASP A 129 -6.16 -17.93 -4.77
C ASP A 129 -5.11 -19.04 -4.73
N VAL A 130 -4.28 -18.99 -3.71
CA VAL A 130 -3.37 -20.06 -3.32
C VAL A 130 -3.44 -20.17 -1.82
N SER A 131 -4.03 -21.26 -1.35
CA SER A 131 -4.10 -21.54 0.06
C SER A 131 -2.69 -21.65 0.65
N PRO A 132 -2.51 -21.34 1.94
CA PRO A 132 -1.24 -21.56 2.63
C PRO A 132 -0.77 -23.02 2.49
N GLU A 133 -1.70 -23.97 2.57
CA GLU A 133 -1.42 -25.41 2.44
C GLU A 133 -0.91 -25.79 1.04
N GLU A 134 -1.53 -25.28 -0.03
CA GLU A 134 -1.04 -25.51 -1.39
C GLU A 134 0.36 -24.93 -1.59
N ARG A 135 0.65 -23.76 -0.99
CA ARG A 135 1.99 -23.16 -1.04
C ARG A 135 3.02 -23.99 -0.29
N GLU A 136 2.65 -24.51 0.88
CA GLU A 136 3.51 -25.37 1.67
C GLU A 136 3.76 -26.70 0.94
N ALA A 137 2.75 -27.27 0.30
CA ALA A 137 2.87 -28.45 -0.54
C ALA A 137 3.79 -28.21 -1.75
N GLU A 138 3.65 -27.08 -2.47
CA GLU A 138 4.55 -26.71 -3.57
C GLU A 138 6.01 -26.57 -3.09
N ARG A 139 6.23 -25.87 -1.98
CA ARG A 139 7.56 -25.70 -1.38
C ARG A 139 8.16 -27.03 -0.96
N TRP A 140 7.33 -27.89 -0.39
CA TRP A 140 7.73 -29.24 -0.03
C TRP A 140 8.16 -30.06 -1.24
N GLN A 141 7.38 -30.05 -2.32
CA GLN A 141 7.76 -30.75 -3.55
C GLN A 141 9.06 -30.19 -4.17
N ALA A 142 9.25 -28.87 -4.15
CA ALA A 142 10.50 -28.25 -4.61
C ALA A 142 11.70 -28.66 -3.74
N TYR A 143 11.52 -28.73 -2.42
CA TYR A 143 12.54 -29.19 -1.49
C TYR A 143 12.92 -30.66 -1.74
N VAL A 144 11.93 -31.56 -1.84
CA VAL A 144 12.13 -32.99 -2.13
C VAL A 144 12.88 -33.17 -3.45
N SER A 145 12.46 -32.45 -4.50
CA SER A 145 13.10 -32.50 -5.82
C SER A 145 14.56 -32.09 -5.75
N ARG A 146 14.87 -30.99 -5.05
CA ARG A 146 16.26 -30.54 -4.85
C ARG A 146 17.07 -31.56 -4.05
N LEU A 147 16.50 -32.10 -2.98
CA LEU A 147 17.16 -33.09 -2.12
C LEU A 147 17.56 -34.34 -2.92
N GLY A 148 16.69 -34.85 -3.79
CA GLY A 148 16.97 -35.99 -4.67
C GLY A 148 18.02 -35.74 -5.77
N THR A 149 18.39 -34.47 -6.02
CA THR A 149 19.50 -34.13 -6.95
C THR A 149 20.85 -34.02 -6.26
N GLN A 150 20.91 -34.11 -4.92
CA GLN A 150 22.16 -34.02 -4.19
C GLN A 150 22.94 -35.34 -4.28
N PRO A 151 24.26 -35.30 -4.58
CA PRO A 151 25.09 -36.51 -4.59
C PRO A 151 25.05 -37.25 -3.25
N GLY A 152 24.88 -38.57 -3.30
CA GLY A 152 24.80 -39.43 -2.11
C GLY A 152 23.49 -39.34 -1.35
N ILE A 153 22.43 -38.71 -1.88
CA ILE A 153 21.09 -38.71 -1.27
C ILE A 153 20.10 -39.40 -2.20
N ILE A 154 19.39 -40.41 -1.67
CA ILE A 154 18.29 -41.07 -2.37
C ILE A 154 17.01 -40.85 -1.56
N VAL A 155 16.06 -40.12 -2.14
CA VAL A 155 14.71 -40.00 -1.58
C VAL A 155 13.90 -41.25 -1.96
N ALA A 156 13.54 -42.07 -0.98
CA ALA A 156 12.80 -43.32 -1.20
C ALA A 156 11.28 -43.13 -1.07
N GLU A 157 10.85 -42.34 -0.09
CA GLU A 157 9.44 -42.07 0.18
C GLU A 157 9.25 -40.64 0.69
N GLN A 158 8.12 -40.04 0.32
CA GLN A 158 7.61 -38.82 0.93
C GLN A 158 6.13 -38.99 1.26
N LYS A 159 5.68 -38.39 2.37
CA LYS A 159 4.25 -38.34 2.73
C LYS A 159 3.90 -37.08 3.50
N VAL A 160 2.64 -36.68 3.39
CA VAL A 160 2.03 -35.59 4.17
C VAL A 160 1.02 -36.20 5.13
N ARG A 161 1.11 -35.89 6.42
CA ARG A 161 0.18 -36.37 7.45
C ARG A 161 -0.02 -35.30 8.52
N ASP A 162 -1.28 -35.01 8.86
CA ASP A 162 -1.66 -34.05 9.92
C ASP A 162 -0.98 -32.67 9.76
N GLY A 163 -0.88 -32.18 8.52
CA GLY A 163 -0.21 -30.90 8.19
C GLY A 163 1.32 -30.94 8.28
N GLN A 164 1.93 -32.12 8.48
CA GLN A 164 3.37 -32.30 8.58
C GLN A 164 3.92 -33.07 7.38
N PHE A 165 5.12 -32.68 6.97
CA PHE A 165 5.82 -33.27 5.82
C PHE A 165 6.92 -34.25 6.29
N TYR A 166 6.95 -35.44 5.70
CA TYR A 166 7.87 -36.52 6.06
C TYR A 166 8.63 -37.03 4.82
N ILE A 167 9.95 -37.22 4.94
CA ILE A 167 10.81 -37.90 3.94
C ILE A 167 11.52 -39.08 4.60
N VAL A 168 11.60 -40.18 3.85
CA VAL A 168 12.47 -41.32 4.15
C VAL A 168 13.43 -41.50 2.98
N GLY A 169 14.71 -41.72 3.28
CA GLY A 169 15.74 -41.87 2.27
C GLY A 169 17.02 -42.47 2.81
N LEU A 170 17.95 -42.72 1.89
CA LEU A 170 19.30 -43.20 2.18
C LEU A 170 20.30 -42.07 1.95
N ARG A 171 21.38 -42.09 2.74
CA ARG A 171 22.52 -41.22 2.56
C ARG A 171 23.79 -42.08 2.52
N ASP A 172 24.49 -42.01 1.41
CA ASP A 172 25.76 -42.70 1.16
C ASP A 172 26.96 -41.91 1.69
#